data_AF-A0A8I1T425-F1
#
_entry.id   AF-A0A8I1T425-F1
#
_cell.length_a   1.000
_cell.length_b   1.000
_cell.length_c   1.000
_cell.angle_alpha   90.00
_cell.angle_beta   90.00
_cell.angle_gamma   90.00
#
_symmetry.space_group_name_H-M   'P 1'
#
loop_
_entity.id
_entity.type
_entity.pdbx_description
1 polymer ?
#
loop_
_entity_poly.entity_id
_entity_poly.type
_entity_poly.pdbx_seq_one_letter_code
_entity_poly.pdbx_strand_id
1 'polypeptide(L)' 'MEIAIVLILLLVIFGPRKLPELGRSAGKGLREFKSGLNSRQDSVDEGSPAQAEVEKAAEPAKADVA' A
#
# COMPACT_ATOMS: atom_id res chain seq x y z
N MET A 1 -18.05 20.63 -2.49
CA MET A 1 -18.75 19.33 -2.70
C MET A 1 -18.52 18.78 -4.11
N GLU A 2 -17.93 19.57 -5.01
CA GLU A 2 -17.74 19.25 -6.43
C GLU A 2 -16.88 18.00 -6.64
N ILE A 3 -15.78 17.86 -5.89
CA ILE A 3 -14.85 16.72 -6.04
C ILE A 3 -15.53 15.40 -5.66
N ALA A 4 -16.40 15.39 -4.65
CA ALA A 4 -17.11 14.17 -4.24
C ALA A 4 -18.08 13.68 -5.33
N ILE A 5 -18.74 14.60 -6.03
CA ILE A 5 -19.65 14.27 -7.15
C ILE A 5 -18.86 13.67 -8.30
N VAL A 6 -17.71 14.26 -8.66
CA VAL A 6 -16.83 13.75 -9.71
C VAL A 6 -16.30 12.36 -9.35
N LEU A 7 -15.90 12.15 -8.09
CA LEU A 7 -15.48 10.84 -7.62
C LEU A 7 -16.62 9.83 -7.74
N ILE A 8 -17.82 10.13 -7.26
CA ILE A 8 -18.97 9.22 -7.38
C ILE A 8 -19.22 8.84 -8.84
N LEU A 9 -19.17 9.81 -9.77
CA LEU A 9 -19.36 9.54 -11.20
C LEU A 9 -18.29 8.59 -11.76
N LEU A 10 -17.03 8.82 -11.40
CA LEU A 10 -15.92 7.94 -11.78
C LEU A 10 -16.05 6.54 -11.15
N LEU A 11 -16.50 6.47 -9.90
CA LEU A 11 -16.78 5.21 -9.21
C LEU A 11 -17.93 4.44 -9.86
N VAL A 12 -18.92 5.10 -10.46
CA VAL A 12 -20.00 4.43 -11.19
C VAL A 12 -19.49 3.84 -12.51
N ILE A 13 -18.64 4.57 -13.24
CA ILE A 13 -18.08 4.11 -14.53
C ILE A 13 -17.04 2.99 -14.31
N PHE A 14 -16.09 3.20 -13.39
CA PHE A 14 -15.01 2.26 -13.13
C PHE A 14 -15.35 1.19 -12.08
N GLY A 15 -16.33 1.46 -11.21
CA GLY A 15 -16.67 0.60 -10.09
C GLY A 15 -15.79 0.84 -8.85
N PRO A 16 -16.35 0.76 -7.62
CA PRO A 16 -15.60 0.98 -6.38
C PRO A 16 -14.53 -0.10 -6.14
N ARG A 17 -14.63 -1.26 -6.80
CA ARG A 17 -13.64 -2.34 -6.68
C ARG A 17 -12.37 -2.12 -7.51
N LYS A 18 -12.43 -1.35 -8.61
CA LYS A 18 -11.26 -1.13 -9.46
C LYS A 18 -10.28 -0.12 -8.87
N LEU A 19 -10.75 0.90 -8.15
CA LEU A 19 -9.89 1.88 -7.47
C LEU A 19 -8.88 1.26 -6.48
N PRO A 20 -9.30 0.38 -5.53
CA PRO A 20 -8.35 -0.26 -4.61
C PRO A 20 -7.42 -1.25 -5.31
N GLU A 21 -7.87 -1.89 -6.40
CA GLU A 21 -7.04 -2.79 -7.20
C GLU A 21 -5.92 -2.03 -7.93
N LEU A 22 -6.26 -0.92 -8.59
CA LEU A 22 -5.32 0.00 -9.24
C LEU A 22 -4.38 0.67 -8.22
N GLY A 23 -4.90 1.06 -7.05
CA GLY A 23 -4.09 1.63 -5.97
C GLY A 23 -3.09 0.64 -5.39
N ARG A 24 -3.46 -0.65 -5.29
CA ARG A 24 -2.54 -1.71 -4.82
C ARG A 24 -1.42 -1.99 -5.81
N SER A 25 -1.72 -2.06 -7.11
CA SER A 25 -0.68 -2.29 -8.13
C SER A 25 0.24 -1.08 -8.29
N ALA A 26 -0.33 0.12 -8.37
CA ALA A 26 0.43 1.37 -8.42
C ALA A 26 1.25 1.60 -7.14
N GLY A 27 0.70 1.27 -5.96
CA GLY A 27 1.37 1.40 -4.68
C GLY A 27 2.58 0.47 -4.54
N LYS A 28 2.49 -0.77 -5.04
CA LYS A 28 3.65 -1.69 -5.11
C LYS A 28 4.75 -1.14 -6.02
N GLY A 29 4.39 -0.69 -7.23
CA GLY A 29 5.35 -0.08 -8.15
C GLY A 29 5.99 1.18 -7.57
N LEU A 30 5.22 2.04 -6.89
CA LEU A 30 5.75 3.23 -6.24
C LEU A 30 6.65 2.89 -5.03
N ARG A 31 6.34 1.84 -4.28
CA ARG A 31 7.17 1.33 -3.17
C ARG A 31 8.52 0.85 -3.69
N GLU A 32 8.54 0.02 -4.74
CA GLU A 32 9.76 -0.47 -5.38
C GLU A 32 10.56 0.66 -6.03
N PHE A 33 9.88 1.59 -6.70
CA PHE A 33 10.50 2.79 -7.27
C PHE A 33 11.15 3.64 -6.18
N LYS A 34 10.45 3.90 -5.07
CA LYS A 34 11.00 4.66 -3.93
C LYS A 34 12.18 3.92 -3.29
N SER A 35 12.09 2.61 -3.10
CA SER A 35 13.20 1.81 -2.58
C SER A 35 14.42 1.84 -3.50
N GLY A 36 14.22 1.76 -4.82
CA GLY A 36 15.31 1.86 -5.80
C GLY A 36 15.95 3.25 -5.86
N LEU A 37 15.15 4.32 -5.71
CA LEU A 37 15.66 5.69 -5.58
C LEU A 37 16.41 5.89 -4.26
N ASN A 38 15.86 5.39 -3.14
CA ASN A 38 16.49 5.48 -1.82
C ASN A 38 17.82 4.71 -1.81
N SER A 39 17.91 3.48 -2.31
CA SER A 39 19.20 2.76 -2.37
C SER A 39 20.26 3.45 -3.22
N ARG A 40 19.86 4.23 -4.24
CA ARG A 40 20.77 5.09 -5.00
C ARG A 40 21.20 6.33 -4.23
N GLN A 41 20.33 6.87 -3.38
CA GLN A 41 20.60 8.01 -2.51
C GLN A 41 21.46 7.59 -1.30
N ASP A 42 21.20 6.41 -0.71
CA ASP A 42 21.90 5.82 0.44
C ASP A 42 23.33 5.38 0.09
N SER A 43 23.65 5.22 -1.20
CA SER A 43 25.04 5.06 -1.67
C SER A 43 25.86 6.35 -1.56
N VAL A 44 25.23 7.47 -1.19
CA VAL A 44 25.87 8.77 -0.93
C VAL A 44 25.77 9.17 0.56
N ASP A 45 24.91 8.53 1.36
CA ASP A 45 24.69 8.83 2.78
C ASP A 45 24.37 7.54 3.55
N GLU A 46 25.36 6.98 4.26
CA GLU A 46 25.20 5.75 5.05
C GLU A 46 24.17 5.96 6.20
N GLY A 47 23.02 5.29 6.11
CA GLY A 47 22.34 4.71 7.28
C GLY A 47 20.85 5.03 7.47
N SER A 48 19.97 4.06 7.15
CA SER A 48 18.76 3.85 7.96
C SER A 48 18.13 2.45 7.79
N PRO A 49 17.98 1.65 8.86
CA PRO A 49 17.30 0.37 8.85
C PRO A 49 15.81 0.57 9.15
N ALA A 50 14.99 0.69 8.11
CA ALA A 50 13.53 0.70 8.27
C ALA A 50 12.93 -0.40 7.39
N GLN A 51 12.90 -1.63 7.92
CA GLN A 51 11.97 -2.71 7.53
C GLN A 51 12.17 -3.93 8.45
N ALA A 52 11.88 -3.76 9.74
CA ALA A 52 11.41 -4.83 10.60
C ALA A 52 10.00 -4.42 11.07
N GLU A 53 9.08 -5.38 11.15
CA GLU A 53 7.73 -5.24 11.71
C GLU A 53 6.59 -4.86 10.74
N VAL A 54 6.22 -5.78 9.84
CA VAL A 54 4.79 -6.05 9.51
C VAL A 54 4.62 -7.56 9.25
N GLU A 55 4.94 -8.38 10.24
CA GLU A 55 4.61 -9.82 10.24
C GLU A 55 4.04 -10.20 11.62
N LYS A 56 2.98 -9.53 12.08
CA LYS A 56 2.18 -10.02 13.22
C LYS A 56 0.83 -9.30 13.37
N ALA A 57 -0.09 -9.40 12.40
CA ALA A 57 -1.49 -9.00 12.65
C ALA A 57 -2.46 -9.56 11.59
N ALA A 58 -2.73 -10.86 11.65
CA ALA A 58 -3.92 -11.60 11.14
C ALA A 58 -3.43 -13.05 10.89
N GLU A 59 -3.84 -14.14 11.54
CA GLU A 59 -5.13 -14.61 12.08
C GLU A 59 -4.81 -16.03 12.67
N PRO A 60 -5.70 -16.84 13.27
CA PRO A 60 -6.57 -16.70 14.45
C PRO A 60 -6.18 -17.70 15.57
N ALA A 61 -6.31 -17.33 16.85
CA ALA A 61 -6.31 -18.30 17.96
C ALA A 61 -7.75 -18.51 18.45
N LYS A 62 -8.50 -19.38 17.77
CA LYS A 62 -9.61 -20.09 18.42
C LYS A 62 -8.97 -21.13 19.34
N ALA A 63 -8.99 -20.88 20.64
CA ALA A 63 -8.66 -21.87 21.65
C ALA A 63 -9.86 -22.81 21.81
N ASP A 64 -9.85 -23.86 21.00
CA ASP A 64 -10.59 -25.10 21.20
C ASP A 64 -9.64 -26.05 21.93
N VAL A 65 -9.84 -26.26 23.24
CA VAL A 65 -9.48 -27.51 23.94
C VAL A 65 -10.44 -27.66 25.12
N ALA A 66 -11.37 -28.60 24.95
CA ALA A 66 -12.14 -29.23 26.01
C ALA A 66 -11.31 -30.29 26.75
#